data_AF-A0A0P4WGH2-F1
#
_entry.id   AF-A0A0P4WGH2-F1
#
_cell.length_a   1.000
_cell.length_b   1.000
_cell.length_c   1.000
_cell.angle_alpha   90.00
_cell.angle_beta   90.00
_cell.angle_gamma   90.00
#
_symmetry.space_group_name_H-M   'P 1'
#
loop_
_entity.id
_entity.type
_entity.pdbx_description
1 polymer ?
#
loop_
_entity_poly.entity_id
_entity_poly.type
_entity_poly.pdbx_seq_one_letter_code
_entity_poly.pdbx_strand_id
1 'polypeptide(L)'
;MSSDCSKDPEEGESMKEGMDSEEEEDAEDLGEEEEEDDEMDSDEEAEDPSLKEKIAWVDVETSGLDVDQDTIMEVAVVVTNSLLNVIAESPNLVLKVEDRLITNMKQPYQDQHTKTGLIERCKKSSLSLKAAEDQLLKFLGDHTEKDKTPLAGNSVNADKKKFLVKYLPRVMEHLQDRVVDVKSVKELCKASFCCNPCIS
;
A
#
# COMPACT_ATOMS: atom_id res chain seq x y z
N MET A 1 -13.28 17.60 -59.61
CA MET A 1 -12.82 17.30 -60.98
C MET A 1 -11.67 16.32 -60.77
N SER A 2 -11.95 15.03 -60.89
CA SER A 2 -11.67 14.26 -62.12
C SER A 2 -10.14 14.22 -62.31
N SER A 3 -9.46 13.10 -62.41
CA SER A 3 -9.79 11.74 -62.86
C SER A 3 -8.46 10.98 -62.69
N ASP A 4 -8.44 9.70 -62.31
CA ASP A 4 -8.36 8.54 -63.23
C ASP A 4 -7.03 8.54 -64.04
N CYS A 5 -6.29 7.47 -64.29
CA CYS A 5 -6.65 6.06 -64.41
C CYS A 5 -5.35 5.29 -64.79
N SER A 6 -5.30 3.98 -64.50
CA SER A 6 -4.75 2.91 -65.37
C SER A 6 -3.22 2.84 -65.64
N LYS A 7 -2.56 1.69 -65.86
CA LYS A 7 -2.93 0.26 -66.02
C LYS A 7 -1.63 -0.60 -66.02
N ASP A 8 -1.82 -1.88 -65.77
CA ASP A 8 -0.98 -3.11 -65.80
C ASP A 8 -0.25 -3.40 -67.17
N PRO A 9 0.26 -4.62 -67.54
CA PRO A 9 0.45 -5.95 -66.88
C PRO A 9 1.74 -6.73 -67.32
N GLU A 10 1.73 -8.07 -67.10
CA GLU A 10 2.46 -9.22 -67.75
C GLU A 10 3.61 -9.88 -66.96
N GLU A 11 3.86 -11.20 -66.96
CA GLU A 11 3.12 -12.48 -67.14
C GLU A 11 4.17 -13.64 -67.01
N GLY A 12 3.74 -14.88 -66.74
CA GLY A 12 4.45 -16.16 -67.05
C GLY A 12 5.25 -16.83 -65.91
N GLU A 13 4.79 -17.91 -65.26
CA GLU A 13 4.70 -19.34 -65.64
C GLU A 13 6.05 -20.12 -65.75
N SER A 14 6.24 -21.19 -64.94
CA SER A 14 6.13 -22.60 -65.39
C SER A 14 6.60 -23.64 -64.35
N MET A 15 6.01 -24.82 -64.44
CA MET A 15 6.15 -26.06 -63.64
C MET A 15 7.30 -26.98 -64.08
N LYS A 16 7.67 -27.95 -63.22
CA LYS A 16 7.93 -29.41 -63.47
C LYS A 16 8.60 -30.00 -62.20
N GLU A 17 8.05 -30.94 -61.44
CA GLU A 17 7.68 -32.37 -61.63
C GLU A 17 8.83 -33.36 -61.93
N GLY A 18 8.86 -34.44 -61.11
CA GLY A 18 9.60 -35.70 -61.29
C GLY A 18 10.48 -36.09 -60.08
N MET A 19 10.52 -37.29 -59.48
CA MET A 19 9.64 -38.45 -59.20
C MET A 19 10.58 -39.66 -58.94
N ASP A 20 10.35 -40.39 -57.83
CA ASP A 20 10.66 -41.82 -57.55
C ASP A 20 12.13 -42.31 -57.54
N SER A 21 12.59 -43.30 -56.76
CA SER A 21 11.98 -44.28 -55.83
C SER A 21 13.10 -45.02 -55.05
N GLU A 22 12.78 -45.40 -53.81
CA GLU A 22 13.01 -46.67 -53.07
C GLU A 22 14.37 -47.41 -53.09
N GLU A 23 14.84 -47.77 -51.88
CA GLU A 23 15.07 -49.18 -51.46
C GLU A 23 15.19 -49.27 -49.91
N GLU A 24 14.55 -50.31 -49.34
CA GLU A 24 14.47 -50.68 -47.92
C GLU A 24 15.74 -51.42 -47.43
N GLU A 25 15.96 -51.48 -46.10
CA GLU A 25 16.12 -52.76 -45.37
C GLU A 25 16.22 -52.52 -43.83
N ASP A 26 15.27 -53.15 -43.14
CA ASP A 26 15.34 -53.92 -41.89
C ASP A 26 15.63 -53.32 -40.50
N ALA A 27 14.89 -53.89 -39.55
CA ALA A 27 14.58 -53.46 -38.19
C ALA A 27 15.28 -54.31 -37.13
N GLU A 28 15.63 -53.71 -35.98
CA GLU A 28 15.68 -54.32 -34.62
C GLU A 28 15.45 -53.16 -33.61
N ASP A 29 14.36 -53.12 -32.84
CA ASP A 29 14.13 -53.74 -31.52
C ASP A 29 14.70 -52.92 -30.34
N LEU A 30 13.93 -52.92 -29.25
CA LEU A 30 14.16 -52.39 -27.90
C LEU A 30 13.69 -50.96 -27.65
N GLY A 31 12.59 -50.88 -26.89
CA GLY A 31 12.07 -49.66 -26.28
C GLY A 31 12.90 -49.20 -25.07
N GLU A 32 12.23 -48.37 -24.27
CA GLU A 32 12.72 -47.51 -23.18
C GLU A 32 13.05 -46.10 -23.68
N GLU A 33 12.50 -44.99 -23.21
CA GLU A 33 11.43 -44.63 -22.28
C GLU A 33 10.93 -43.26 -22.79
N GLU A 34 9.65 -42.96 -22.61
CA GLU A 34 9.16 -41.58 -22.78
C GLU A 34 9.81 -40.75 -21.67
N GLU A 35 10.76 -39.87 -21.99
CA GLU A 35 11.12 -38.77 -21.09
C GLU A 35 9.95 -37.77 -21.14
N GLU A 36 8.87 -38.12 -20.45
CA GLU A 36 8.06 -37.12 -19.75
C GLU A 36 9.02 -36.44 -18.78
N ASP A 37 9.59 -35.30 -19.19
CA ASP A 37 10.18 -34.35 -18.28
C ASP A 37 9.04 -33.83 -17.39
N ASP A 38 8.75 -34.62 -16.35
CA ASP A 38 7.87 -34.28 -15.25
C ASP A 38 8.29 -32.91 -14.72
N GLU A 39 7.34 -31.98 -14.80
CA GLU A 39 7.40 -30.69 -14.12
C GLU A 39 7.71 -30.91 -12.64
N MET A 40 8.98 -30.77 -12.25
CA MET A 40 9.35 -30.69 -10.85
C MET A 40 9.09 -29.26 -10.39
N ASP A 41 7.84 -29.05 -9.97
CA ASP A 41 7.34 -27.88 -9.28
C ASP A 41 8.39 -27.35 -8.31
N SER A 42 8.70 -26.08 -8.50
CA SER A 42 9.61 -25.29 -7.67
C SER A 42 9.30 -25.49 -6.19
N ASP A 43 10.35 -25.70 -5.40
CA ASP A 43 10.32 -25.52 -3.96
C ASP A 43 9.87 -24.08 -3.62
N GLU A 44 8.56 -23.82 -3.60
CA GLU A 44 7.98 -22.72 -2.84
C GLU A 44 8.17 -23.08 -1.36
N GLU A 45 9.37 -22.78 -0.84
CA GLU A 45 9.58 -22.56 0.59
C GLU A 45 8.40 -21.73 1.09
N ALA A 46 7.56 -22.31 1.95
CA ALA A 46 6.36 -21.67 2.45
C ALA A 46 6.75 -20.41 3.25
N GLU A 47 6.86 -19.28 2.56
CA GLU A 47 7.17 -17.96 3.09
C GLU A 47 6.34 -17.71 4.34
N ASP A 48 7.02 -17.48 5.48
CA ASP A 48 6.40 -17.31 6.79
C ASP A 48 5.24 -16.29 6.68
N PRO A 49 4.00 -16.67 7.02
CA PRO A 49 2.85 -15.78 6.93
C PRO A 49 3.04 -14.48 7.73
N SER A 50 3.91 -14.48 8.75
CA SER A 50 4.28 -13.29 9.50
C SER A 50 4.99 -12.21 8.66
N LEU A 51 5.68 -12.62 7.59
CA LEU A 51 6.33 -11.72 6.64
C LEU A 51 5.34 -11.14 5.62
N LYS A 52 4.24 -11.87 5.35
CA LYS A 52 3.19 -11.46 4.41
C LYS A 52 2.23 -10.43 5.01
N GLU A 53 1.85 -10.59 6.27
CA GLU A 53 0.93 -9.67 6.93
C GLU A 53 1.56 -8.29 7.17
N LYS A 54 0.92 -7.25 6.65
CA LYS A 54 1.36 -5.86 6.77
C LYS A 54 0.50 -5.09 7.76
N ILE A 55 1.08 -4.12 8.45
CA ILE A 55 0.41 -3.20 9.38
C ILE A 55 0.75 -1.76 8.98
N ALA A 56 -0.26 -0.90 8.86
CA ALA A 56 -0.09 0.52 8.55
C ALA A 56 -0.22 1.36 9.82
N TRP A 57 0.90 1.84 10.33
CA TRP A 57 0.99 2.70 11.50
C TRP A 57 0.79 4.14 11.06
N VAL A 58 -0.23 4.80 11.59
CA VAL A 58 -0.55 6.19 11.24
C VAL A 58 -0.40 7.06 12.46
N ASP A 59 0.35 8.15 12.28
CA ASP A 59 0.35 9.27 13.22
C ASP A 59 -0.23 10.52 12.56
N VAL A 60 -1.08 11.20 13.33
CA VAL A 60 -1.83 12.37 12.88
C VAL A 60 -1.79 13.41 13.98
N GLU A 61 -1.37 14.62 13.60
CA GLU A 61 -1.53 15.81 14.42
C GLU A 61 -2.69 16.64 13.89
N THR A 62 -3.52 17.14 14.81
CA THR A 62 -4.75 17.87 14.52
C THR A 62 -4.75 19.20 15.26
N SER A 63 -5.54 20.16 14.79
CA SER A 63 -5.71 21.45 15.48
C SER A 63 -6.48 21.33 16.80
N GLY A 64 -7.16 20.20 17.02
CA GLY A 64 -7.99 19.93 18.19
C GLY A 64 -8.73 18.60 18.06
N LEU A 65 -9.80 18.40 18.84
CA LEU A 65 -10.54 17.12 18.91
C LEU A 65 -11.91 17.18 18.22
N ASP A 66 -12.37 18.36 17.81
CA ASP A 66 -13.68 18.53 17.20
C ASP A 66 -13.56 18.38 15.68
N VAL A 67 -13.93 17.21 15.15
CA VAL A 67 -13.80 16.89 13.72
C VAL A 67 -14.56 17.89 12.80
N ASP A 68 -15.53 18.64 13.32
CA ASP A 68 -16.31 19.62 12.55
C ASP A 68 -15.70 21.02 12.52
N GLN A 69 -14.86 21.34 13.50
CA GLN A 69 -14.19 22.66 13.61
C GLN A 69 -12.68 22.58 13.36
N ASP A 70 -12.08 21.42 13.63
CA ASP A 70 -10.64 21.15 13.57
C ASP A 70 -10.26 20.38 12.30
N THR A 71 -8.99 20.47 11.92
CA THR A 71 -8.43 19.80 10.74
C THR A 71 -7.16 19.02 11.09
N ILE A 72 -6.76 18.14 10.18
CA ILE A 72 -5.44 17.52 10.17
C ILE A 72 -4.39 18.60 9.82
N MET A 73 -3.29 18.62 10.56
CA MET A 73 -2.16 19.54 10.36
C MET A 73 -0.92 18.80 9.84
N GLU A 74 -0.73 17.56 10.28
CA GLU A 74 0.39 16.70 9.87
C GLU A 74 -0.06 15.24 9.89
N VAL A 75 0.46 14.47 8.93
CA VAL A 75 0.21 13.03 8.83
C VAL A 75 1.45 12.30 8.34
N ALA A 76 1.75 11.18 8.97
CA ALA A 76 2.82 10.27 8.59
C ALA A 76 2.35 8.82 8.73
N VAL A 77 2.87 7.94 7.86
CA VAL A 77 2.54 6.53 7.83
C VAL A 77 3.80 5.69 7.77
N VAL A 78 3.84 4.63 8.57
CA VAL A 78 4.90 3.61 8.53
C VAL A 78 4.26 2.26 8.29
N VAL A 79 4.81 1.47 7.37
CA VAL A 79 4.36 0.10 7.10
C VAL A 79 5.35 -0.87 7.74
N THR A 80 4.84 -1.81 8.52
CA THR A 80 5.62 -2.90 9.11
C THR A 80 5.08 -4.26 8.67
N ASN A 81 5.86 -5.32 8.85
CA ASN A 81 5.33 -6.68 8.89
C ASN A 81 4.68 -6.97 10.27
N SER A 82 4.16 -8.18 10.49
CA SER A 82 3.55 -8.55 11.77
C SER A 82 4.56 -8.73 12.91
N LEU A 83 5.84 -8.92 12.60
CA LEU A 83 6.95 -8.90 13.55
C LEU A 83 7.42 -7.48 13.91
N LEU A 84 6.74 -6.44 13.41
CA LEU A 84 7.04 -5.02 13.65
C LEU A 84 8.35 -4.53 13.02
N ASN A 85 8.91 -5.27 12.05
CA ASN A 85 10.02 -4.80 11.24
C ASN A 85 9.51 -3.77 10.23
N VAL A 86 10.17 -2.63 10.15
CA VAL A 86 9.83 -1.55 9.21
C VAL A 86 10.11 -2.01 7.78
N ILE A 87 9.11 -1.85 6.92
CA ILE A 87 9.18 -2.13 5.48
C ILE A 87 9.38 -0.82 4.73
N ALA A 88 8.60 0.21 5.09
CA ALA A 88 8.64 1.50 4.44
C ALA A 88 8.12 2.61 5.34
N GLU A 89 8.60 3.83 5.10
CA GLU A 89 8.16 5.04 5.78
C GLU A 89 7.70 6.05 4.75
N SER A 90 6.52 6.64 4.97
CA SER A 90 6.04 7.73 4.15
C SER A 90 6.83 9.00 4.45
N PRO A 91 6.89 9.96 3.50
CA PRO A 91 7.26 11.32 3.86
C PRO A 91 6.36 11.82 4.99
N ASN A 92 6.92 12.67 5.85
CA ASN A 92 6.13 13.36 6.85
C ASN A 92 5.42 14.56 6.19
N LEU A 93 4.09 14.46 6.06
CA LEU A 93 3.28 15.40 5.29
C LEU A 93 2.69 16.46 6.20
N VAL A 94 3.25 17.67 6.14
CA VAL A 94 2.69 18.84 6.83
C VAL A 94 1.74 19.58 5.89
N LEU A 95 0.50 19.76 6.32
CA LEU A 95 -0.55 20.40 5.54
C LEU A 95 -0.50 21.92 5.69
N LYS A 96 -0.95 22.62 4.65
CA LYS A 96 -1.28 24.03 4.75
C LYS A 96 -2.52 24.19 5.63
N VAL A 97 -2.42 25.04 6.64
CA VAL A 97 -3.51 25.37 7.54
C VAL A 97 -3.76 26.88 7.49
N GLU A 98 -5.03 27.28 7.41
CA GLU A 98 -5.42 28.69 7.37
C GLU A 98 -5.05 29.40 8.68
N ASP A 99 -4.50 30.62 8.58
CA ASP A 99 -4.08 31.40 9.74
C ASP A 99 -5.20 31.61 10.76
N ARG A 100 -6.44 31.80 10.29
CA ARG A 100 -7.62 31.93 11.16
C ARG A 100 -7.81 30.72 12.09
N LEU A 101 -7.51 29.51 11.61
CA LEU A 101 -7.65 28.30 12.41
C LEU A 101 -6.53 28.23 13.46
N ILE A 102 -5.31 28.60 13.06
CA ILE A 102 -4.17 28.67 13.98
C ILE A 102 -4.41 29.69 15.09
N THR A 103 -4.99 30.85 14.78
CA THR A 103 -5.32 31.89 15.75
C THR A 103 -6.44 31.47 16.69
N ASN A 104 -7.45 30.75 16.19
CA ASN A 104 -8.60 30.30 16.98
C ASN A 104 -8.38 28.96 17.69
N MET A 105 -7.21 28.35 17.52
CA MET A 105 -6.83 27.09 18.15
C MET A 105 -6.83 27.23 19.67
N LYS A 106 -7.31 26.20 20.38
CA LYS A 106 -7.29 26.21 21.86
C LYS A 106 -5.85 26.24 22.37
N GLN A 107 -5.62 27.01 23.45
CA GLN A 107 -4.28 27.29 23.98
C GLN A 107 -3.37 26.06 24.17
N PRO A 108 -3.83 24.93 24.75
CA PRO A 108 -2.94 23.78 24.94
C PRO A 108 -2.38 23.20 23.64
N TYR A 109 -3.19 23.17 22.57
CA TYR A 109 -2.76 22.73 21.24
C TYR A 109 -1.85 23.75 20.59
N GLN A 110 -2.18 25.03 20.72
CA GLN A 110 -1.36 26.11 20.18
C GLN A 110 0.04 26.13 20.82
N ASP A 111 0.13 25.95 22.14
CA ASP A 111 1.40 25.90 22.87
C ASP A 111 2.23 24.69 22.45
N GLN A 112 1.61 23.51 22.37
CA GLN A 112 2.26 22.28 21.93
C GLN A 112 2.79 22.42 20.50
N HIS A 113 1.94 22.85 19.56
CA HIS A 113 2.28 22.95 18.14
C HIS A 113 3.25 24.11 17.85
N THR A 114 3.28 25.13 18.70
CA THR A 114 4.33 26.17 18.67
C THR A 114 5.66 25.57 19.12
N LYS A 115 5.66 24.83 20.24
CA LYS A 115 6.87 24.21 20.80
C LYS A 115 7.50 23.19 19.85
N THR A 116 6.70 22.40 19.14
CA THR A 116 7.19 21.44 18.13
C THR A 116 7.57 22.10 16.80
N GLY A 117 7.26 23.39 16.63
CA GLY A 117 7.45 24.10 15.37
C GLY A 117 6.45 23.70 14.27
N LEU A 118 5.41 22.91 14.59
CA LEU A 118 4.40 22.48 13.62
C LEU A 118 3.62 23.67 13.04
N ILE A 119 3.27 24.67 13.85
CA ILE A 119 2.58 25.87 13.35
C ILE A 119 3.39 26.57 12.25
N GLU A 120 4.70 26.72 12.46
CA GLU A 120 5.58 27.37 11.51
C GLU A 120 5.74 26.54 10.22
N ARG A 121 5.80 25.21 10.35
CA ARG A 121 5.81 24.30 9.19
C ARG A 121 4.50 24.37 8.41
N CYS A 122 3.36 24.44 9.09
CA CYS A 122 2.04 24.59 8.44
C CYS A 122 1.92 25.91 7.66
N LYS A 123 2.43 27.02 8.22
CA LYS A 123 2.45 28.32 7.55
C LYS A 123 3.32 28.34 6.29
N LYS A 124 4.42 27.59 6.29
CA LYS A 124 5.31 27.43 5.14
C LYS A 124 4.81 26.41 4.13
N SER A 125 3.93 25.51 4.54
CA SER A 125 3.43 24.45 3.68
C SER A 125 2.46 25.00 2.63
N SER A 126 2.55 24.44 1.43
CA SER A 126 1.58 24.61 0.34
C SER A 126 0.79 23.33 0.06
N LEU A 127 1.02 22.27 0.85
CA LEU A 127 0.42 20.96 0.63
C LEU A 127 -1.06 20.99 1.02
N SER A 128 -1.93 20.72 0.05
CA SER A 128 -3.36 20.57 0.30
C SER A 128 -3.68 19.18 0.86
N LEU A 129 -4.80 19.06 1.57
CA LEU A 129 -5.29 17.79 2.10
C LEU A 129 -5.44 16.72 1.00
N LYS A 130 -6.01 17.10 -0.15
CA LYS A 130 -6.17 16.19 -1.29
C LYS A 130 -4.82 15.69 -1.82
N ALA A 131 -3.85 16.59 -1.97
CA ALA A 131 -2.52 16.22 -2.44
C ALA A 131 -1.78 15.32 -1.43
N ALA A 132 -1.98 15.53 -0.13
CA ALA A 132 -1.46 14.62 0.89
C ALA A 132 -2.14 13.25 0.81
N GLU A 133 -3.47 13.20 0.65
CA GLU A 133 -4.18 11.94 0.47
C GLU A 133 -3.70 11.17 -0.78
N ASP A 134 -3.46 11.86 -1.90
CA ASP A 134 -2.91 11.25 -3.11
C ASP A 134 -1.52 10.65 -2.87
N GLN A 135 -0.65 11.35 -2.13
CA GLN A 135 0.69 10.86 -1.79
C GLN A 135 0.63 9.65 -0.85
N LEU A 136 -0.23 9.68 0.16
CA LEU A 136 -0.42 8.56 1.08
C LEU A 136 -1.01 7.34 0.38
N LEU A 137 -2.01 7.54 -0.48
CA LEU A 137 -2.63 6.45 -1.22
C LEU A 137 -1.64 5.78 -2.17
N LYS A 138 -0.79 6.59 -2.84
CA LYS A 138 0.31 6.04 -3.64
C LYS A 138 1.27 5.24 -2.78
N PHE A 139 1.74 5.81 -1.66
CA PHE A 139 2.65 5.12 -0.75
C PHE A 139 2.07 3.79 -0.23
N LEU A 140 0.80 3.78 0.16
CA LEU A 140 0.12 2.57 0.61
C LEU A 140 -0.03 1.56 -0.53
N GLY A 141 -0.45 1.99 -1.72
CA GLY A 141 -0.58 1.10 -2.88
C GLY A 141 0.75 0.45 -3.30
N ASP A 142 1.88 1.12 -3.07
CA ASP A 142 3.21 0.57 -3.36
C ASP A 142 3.67 -0.51 -2.34
N HIS A 143 3.09 -0.54 -1.12
CA HIS A 143 3.60 -1.37 -0.01
C HIS A 143 2.56 -2.27 0.67
N THR A 144 1.27 -2.11 0.34
CA THR A 144 0.16 -2.79 1.00
C THR A 144 -0.92 -3.20 0.01
N GLU A 145 -1.68 -4.23 0.38
CA GLU A 145 -2.83 -4.67 -0.40
C GLU A 145 -4.12 -4.04 0.12
N LYS A 146 -4.99 -3.64 -0.81
CA LYS A 146 -6.31 -3.08 -0.48
C LYS A 146 -7.10 -4.06 0.39
N ASP A 147 -7.76 -3.53 1.42
CA ASP A 147 -8.62 -4.26 2.37
C ASP A 147 -7.93 -5.37 3.20
N LYS A 148 -6.59 -5.47 3.17
CA LYS A 148 -5.84 -6.48 3.94
C LYS A 148 -5.00 -5.89 5.08
N THR A 149 -4.71 -4.59 5.07
CA THR A 149 -3.75 -3.98 6.01
C THR A 149 -4.44 -3.18 7.12
N PRO A 150 -4.28 -3.55 8.40
CA PRO A 150 -4.93 -2.88 9.53
C PRO A 150 -4.25 -1.56 9.82
N LEU A 151 -5.08 -0.63 10.28
CA LEU A 151 -4.64 0.63 10.81
C LEU A 151 -4.10 0.42 12.22
N ALA A 152 -2.91 0.94 12.52
CA ALA A 152 -2.29 0.86 13.83
C ALA A 152 -1.87 2.24 14.33
N GLY A 153 -1.80 2.37 15.66
CA GLY A 153 -1.25 3.56 16.30
C GLY A 153 -1.73 3.72 17.73
N ASN A 154 -1.39 4.85 18.33
CA ASN A 154 -1.80 5.18 19.70
C ASN A 154 -3.11 5.97 19.71
N SER A 155 -4.12 5.48 20.42
CA SER A 155 -5.43 6.14 20.57
C SER A 155 -6.12 6.41 19.22
N VAL A 156 -5.89 5.53 18.24
CA VAL A 156 -6.42 5.73 16.88
C VAL A 156 -7.94 5.59 16.87
N ASN A 157 -8.50 4.65 17.63
CA ASN A 157 -9.93 4.34 17.60
C ASN A 157 -10.85 5.45 18.14
N ALA A 158 -10.39 6.25 19.11
CA ALA A 158 -11.26 7.20 19.82
C ALA A 158 -11.43 8.52 19.07
N ASP A 159 -10.31 9.12 18.66
CA ASP A 159 -10.28 10.50 18.18
C ASP A 159 -9.77 10.57 16.73
N LYS A 160 -8.63 9.92 16.44
CA LYS A 160 -7.95 10.06 15.14
C LYS A 160 -8.70 9.36 14.00
N LYS A 161 -9.38 8.22 14.23
CA LYS A 161 -10.15 7.50 13.19
C LYS A 161 -11.25 8.40 12.60
N LYS A 162 -11.89 9.26 13.40
CA LYS A 162 -12.93 10.18 12.91
C LYS A 162 -12.36 11.21 11.94
N PHE A 163 -11.18 11.75 12.23
CA PHE A 163 -10.47 12.65 11.32
C PHE A 163 -10.08 11.93 10.04
N LEU A 164 -9.52 10.73 10.13
CA LEU A 164 -9.13 9.95 8.94
C LEU A 164 -10.32 9.63 8.04
N VAL A 165 -11.45 9.17 8.61
CA VAL A 165 -12.66 8.87 7.83
C VAL A 165 -13.22 10.12 7.15
N LYS A 166 -13.18 11.29 7.80
CA LYS A 166 -13.71 12.54 7.24
C LYS A 166 -12.77 13.17 6.21
N TYR A 167 -11.47 13.20 6.49
CA TYR A 167 -10.50 13.99 5.75
C TYR A 167 -9.63 13.18 4.78
N LEU A 168 -9.47 11.88 5.03
CA LEU A 168 -8.69 10.95 4.18
C LEU A 168 -9.53 9.68 3.85
N PRO A 169 -10.75 9.82 3.30
CA PRO A 169 -11.67 8.71 3.11
C PRO A 169 -11.13 7.62 2.18
N ARG A 170 -10.35 7.97 1.14
CA ARG A 170 -9.80 6.97 0.20
C ARG A 170 -8.67 6.17 0.82
N VAL A 171 -7.89 6.79 1.71
CA VAL A 171 -6.89 6.06 2.50
C VAL A 171 -7.58 5.09 3.43
N MET A 172 -8.68 5.49 4.07
CA MET A 172 -9.46 4.60 4.91
C MET A 172 -10.14 3.47 4.13
N GLU A 173 -10.56 3.70 2.88
CA GLU A 173 -11.09 2.65 1.99
C GLU A 173 -10.00 1.67 1.52
N HIS A 174 -8.73 2.07 1.54
CA HIS A 174 -7.62 1.17 1.20
C HIS A 174 -7.25 0.26 2.36
N LEU A 175 -7.44 0.72 3.59
CA LEU A 175 -7.11 0.00 4.82
C LEU A 175 -8.31 -0.82 5.30
N GLN A 176 -8.06 -1.90 6.03
CA GLN A 176 -9.15 -2.64 6.66
C GLN A 176 -9.73 -1.91 7.88
N ASP A 177 -10.97 -2.22 8.22
CA ASP A 177 -11.68 -1.61 9.34
C ASP A 177 -11.11 -1.94 10.73
N ARG A 178 -10.31 -3.01 10.83
CA ARG A 178 -9.66 -3.43 12.07
C ARG A 178 -8.55 -2.46 12.46
N VAL A 179 -8.49 -2.15 13.76
CA VAL A 179 -7.52 -1.21 14.32
C VAL A 179 -6.70 -1.88 15.42
N VAL A 180 -5.38 -1.71 15.37
CA VAL A 180 -4.45 -2.09 16.43
C VAL A 180 -4.15 -0.85 17.28
N ASP A 181 -4.81 -0.74 18.43
CA ASP A 181 -4.60 0.38 19.37
C ASP A 181 -3.62 -0.03 20.48
N VAL A 182 -2.40 0.50 20.40
CA VAL A 182 -1.35 0.19 21.38
C VAL A 182 -1.67 0.72 22.78
N LYS A 183 -2.58 1.70 22.90
CA LYS A 183 -3.04 2.17 24.21
C LYS A 183 -3.94 1.13 24.87
N SER A 184 -4.77 0.43 24.11
CA SER A 184 -5.56 -0.69 24.63
C SER A 184 -4.67 -1.80 25.18
N VAL A 185 -3.60 -2.15 24.45
CA VAL A 185 -2.59 -3.12 24.91
C VAL A 185 -1.90 -2.62 26.18
N LYS A 186 -1.49 -1.34 26.21
CA LYS A 186 -0.86 -0.73 27.39
C LYS A 186 -1.75 -0.79 28.64
N GLU A 187 -3.04 -0.47 28.52
CA GLU A 187 -3.97 -0.52 29.66
C GLU A 187 -4.25 -1.97 30.09
N LEU A 188 -4.37 -2.92 29.16
CA LEU A 188 -4.47 -4.34 29.49
C LEU A 188 -3.23 -4.82 30.25
N CYS A 189 -2.03 -4.45 29.78
CA CYS A 189 -0.79 -4.85 30.44
C CYS A 189 -0.71 -4.32 31.89
N LYS A 190 -1.16 -3.08 32.11
CA LYS A 190 -1.27 -2.52 33.46
C LYS A 190 -2.25 -3.30 34.33
N ALA A 191 -3.42 -3.62 33.80
CA ALA A 191 -4.46 -4.32 34.56
C ALA A 191 -4.09 -5.78 34.88
N SER A 192 -3.40 -6.47 33.97
CA SER A 192 -3.15 -7.91 34.06
C SER A 192 -1.76 -8.29 34.55
N PHE A 193 -0.75 -7.42 34.38
CA PHE A 193 0.65 -7.75 34.70
C PHE A 193 1.29 -6.81 35.73
N CYS A 194 0.64 -5.70 36.11
CA CYS A 194 1.11 -4.90 37.25
C CYS A 194 0.48 -5.43 38.54
N CYS A 195 1.28 -6.22 39.27
CA CYS A 195 1.06 -6.71 40.63
C CYS A 195 0.13 -7.92 40.81
N ASN A 196 0.76 -9.08 41.04
CA ASN A 196 0.28 -10.01 42.08
C ASN A 196 1.42 -10.36 43.04
N PRO A 197 1.84 -9.48 43.97
CA PRO A 197 2.76 -9.84 45.03
C PRO A 197 1.95 -10.22 46.28
N CYS A 198 1.10 -11.26 46.23
CA CYS A 198 0.42 -11.77 47.43
C CYS A 198 -0.17 -13.18 47.19
N ILE A 199 0.68 -14.18 46.96
CA ILE A 199 0.37 -15.57 47.36
C ILE A 199 1.67 -16.16 47.93
N SER A 200 1.86 -15.98 49.24
CA SER A 200 2.75 -16.78 50.08
C SER A 200 2.18 -16.82 51.49
#